data_AF-L7UI85-F1
#
_entry.id   AF-L7UI85-F1
#
_cell.length_a   1.000
_cell.length_b   1.000
_cell.length_c   1.000
_cell.angle_alpha   90.00
_cell.angle_beta   90.00
_cell.angle_gamma   90.00
#
_symmetry.space_group_name_H-M   'P 1'
#
loop_
_entity.id
_entity.type
_entity.pdbx_description
1 polymer ?
#
loop_
_entity_poly.entity_id
_entity_poly.type
_entity_poly.pdbx_seq_one_letter_code
_entity_poly.pdbx_strand_id
1 'polypeptide(L)'
;MEISGQRMPSSVNHTHLPVERKKTEPSTGNASPATPYFRDSFERPTAKSTEQAQGAGRSSPKTLLGRLKAVESGAWKDYDKLKANPPQRKDFTKRSDYLKAKKAHARQLEKLEDKASAASVRRIKVELGNTASGRALVKDLEKQGVKIHVDDDPNYPEFKDFPSRAKTTGDKKSIHIRRSAAKASDSPEVLFHEAVHAVLGNDLAKAQTGDAGPLRAHLKQLGLDPADADRIKKVTGGWGNPGGPGANEHVLTAVLTYRYQRELAKQPPLSGARQDELVRRTAQRELALSLLRNIDRPDSKLTLTQALAMWKSLPQYVTAPKSTSDADIRAFFEEYAKESYVDPSAF
;
A
#
# COMPACT_ATOMS: atom_id res chain seq x y z
N MET A 1 -39.96 -24.50 45.64
CA MET A 1 -40.58 -25.24 44.53
C MET A 1 -39.47 -25.68 43.59
N GLU A 2 -39.12 -26.95 43.71
CA GLU A 2 -38.47 -27.77 42.66
C GLU A 2 -39.35 -27.71 41.38
N ILE A 3 -38.92 -28.03 40.16
CA ILE A 3 -38.50 -29.35 39.64
C ILE A 3 -37.93 -29.15 38.23
N SER A 4 -36.87 -29.93 37.93
CA SER A 4 -36.48 -30.61 36.66
C SER A 4 -37.18 -30.22 35.34
N GLY A 5 -36.55 -30.20 34.17
CA GLY A 5 -35.53 -31.13 33.67
C GLY A 5 -35.96 -31.68 32.29
N GLN A 6 -34.97 -32.11 31.47
CA GLN A 6 -35.11 -32.96 30.27
C GLN A 6 -35.84 -32.35 29.05
N ARG A 7 -35.53 -32.61 27.77
CA ARG A 7 -34.86 -33.74 27.10
C ARG A 7 -34.54 -33.31 25.65
N MET A 8 -33.42 -33.77 25.11
CA MET A 8 -33.23 -33.95 23.65
C MET A 8 -34.07 -35.15 23.16
N PRO A 9 -34.39 -35.20 21.86
CA PRO A 9 -34.09 -36.41 21.12
C PRO A 9 -33.42 -36.19 19.76
N SER A 10 -32.49 -37.10 19.53
CA SER A 10 -31.88 -37.60 18.29
C SER A 10 -32.83 -37.83 17.11
N SER A 11 -32.35 -37.56 15.89
CA SER A 11 -32.36 -38.52 14.79
C SER A 11 -31.34 -38.16 13.71
N VAL A 12 -30.37 -39.05 13.51
CA VAL A 12 -29.44 -39.06 12.38
C VAL A 12 -29.97 -40.12 11.43
N ASN A 13 -30.41 -39.71 10.24
CA ASN A 13 -30.75 -40.64 9.16
C ASN A 13 -29.57 -40.72 8.18
N HIS A 14 -29.08 -41.94 7.98
CA HIS A 14 -28.24 -42.34 6.87
C HIS A 14 -29.11 -42.58 5.63
N THR A 15 -28.70 -42.03 4.49
CA THR A 15 -29.07 -42.61 3.18
C THR A 15 -27.96 -42.40 2.16
N HIS A 16 -27.67 -43.50 1.45
CA HIS A 16 -26.71 -43.63 0.36
C HIS A 16 -27.13 -42.88 -0.91
N LEU A 17 -26.11 -42.57 -1.72
CA LEU A 17 -26.07 -41.97 -3.07
C LEU A 17 -27.07 -42.58 -4.09
N PRO A 18 -27.36 -41.86 -5.19
CA PRO A 18 -26.63 -42.19 -6.41
C PRO A 18 -26.18 -40.99 -7.26
N VAL A 19 -25.16 -41.30 -8.08
CA VAL A 19 -24.58 -40.51 -9.15
C VAL A 19 -25.59 -40.32 -10.29
N GLU A 20 -25.87 -39.07 -10.66
CA GLU A 20 -26.37 -38.75 -12.00
C GLU A 20 -25.45 -37.74 -12.68
N ARG A 21 -24.84 -38.19 -13.78
CA ARG A 21 -24.18 -37.36 -14.77
C ARG A 21 -25.26 -36.63 -15.58
N LYS A 22 -25.30 -35.31 -15.54
CA LYS A 22 -25.88 -34.50 -16.62
C LYS A 22 -24.79 -33.65 -17.26
N LYS A 23 -24.52 -33.98 -18.53
CA LYS A 23 -23.90 -33.10 -19.51
C LYS A 23 -24.75 -31.84 -19.63
N THR A 24 -24.15 -30.69 -19.42
CA THR A 24 -24.62 -29.42 -19.99
C THR A 24 -23.43 -28.72 -20.64
N GLU A 25 -23.69 -28.28 -21.86
CA GLU A 25 -22.82 -27.58 -22.81
C GLU A 25 -22.46 -26.16 -22.33
N PRO A 26 -21.45 -25.51 -22.94
CA PRO A 26 -20.69 -24.46 -22.31
C PRO A 26 -21.49 -23.16 -22.24
N SER A 27 -21.77 -22.71 -21.00
CA SER A 27 -22.14 -21.34 -20.74
C SER A 27 -20.94 -20.45 -21.05
N THR A 28 -21.14 -19.53 -22.00
CA THR A 28 -20.28 -18.37 -22.26
C THR A 28 -20.27 -17.48 -21.02
N GLY A 29 -19.44 -17.84 -20.05
CA GLY A 29 -19.19 -17.05 -18.86
C GLY A 29 -18.53 -15.74 -19.26
N ASN A 30 -19.28 -14.65 -19.12
CA ASN A 30 -18.78 -13.28 -19.08
C ASN A 30 -17.54 -13.24 -18.18
N ALA A 31 -16.38 -13.05 -18.81
CA ALA A 31 -15.17 -12.69 -18.12
C ALA A 31 -15.45 -11.41 -17.33
N SER A 32 -15.44 -11.52 -16.00
CA SER A 32 -15.36 -10.34 -15.14
C SER A 32 -14.12 -9.56 -15.56
N PRO A 33 -14.22 -8.27 -15.91
CA PRO A 33 -13.05 -7.49 -16.27
C PRO A 33 -12.19 -7.36 -15.02
N ALA A 34 -11.00 -7.97 -15.07
CA ALA A 34 -9.93 -7.73 -14.13
C ALA A 34 -9.62 -6.22 -14.13
N THR A 35 -9.98 -5.51 -13.06
CA THR A 35 -9.58 -4.12 -12.87
C THR A 35 -8.06 -4.02 -12.78
N PRO A 36 -7.38 -3.31 -13.70
CA PRO A 36 -5.93 -3.20 -13.69
C PRO A 36 -5.55 -2.05 -12.75
N TYR A 37 -5.24 -2.33 -11.49
CA TYR A 37 -4.71 -1.31 -10.58
C TYR A 37 -3.18 -1.39 -10.55
N PHE A 38 -2.55 -0.32 -11.06
CA PHE A 38 -1.11 -0.11 -11.28
C PHE A 38 -0.45 -1.03 -12.32
N ARG A 39 -0.72 -0.80 -13.62
CA ARG A 39 0.22 -1.22 -14.67
C ARG A 39 0.44 -0.13 -15.72
N ASP A 40 1.71 0.01 -16.08
CA ASP A 40 2.31 0.64 -17.26
C ASP A 40 2.07 2.13 -17.49
N SER A 41 2.89 2.98 -16.83
CA SER A 41 3.31 4.30 -17.37
C SER A 41 4.46 4.87 -16.55
N PHE A 42 5.63 4.21 -16.55
CA PHE A 42 6.88 4.81 -16.07
C PHE A 42 8.00 4.53 -17.08
N GLU A 43 7.83 5.00 -18.31
CA GLU A 43 8.98 5.22 -19.18
C GLU A 43 9.68 6.51 -18.73
N ARG A 44 10.79 6.38 -18.01
CA ARG A 44 11.75 7.48 -17.86
C ARG A 44 12.48 7.69 -19.19
N PRO A 45 12.78 8.94 -19.60
CA PRO A 45 13.65 9.21 -20.74
C PRO A 45 15.01 8.54 -20.53
N THR A 46 15.46 7.75 -21.52
CA THR A 46 16.78 7.12 -21.52
C THR A 46 17.85 8.16 -21.91
N ALA A 47 18.51 8.74 -20.91
CA ALA A 47 19.71 9.53 -21.17
C ALA A 47 20.89 8.59 -21.49
N LYS A 48 21.22 8.47 -22.78
CA LYS A 48 22.53 7.98 -23.26
C LYS A 48 23.59 9.04 -22.97
N SER A 49 24.71 8.63 -22.36
CA SER A 49 26.08 9.05 -22.74
C SER A 49 27.14 8.52 -21.74
N THR A 50 27.93 7.58 -22.26
CA THR A 50 29.41 7.43 -22.24
C THR A 50 30.26 7.53 -20.95
N GLU A 51 31.05 6.47 -20.76
CA GLU A 51 32.32 6.31 -20.01
C GLU A 51 33.33 7.46 -20.24
N GLN A 52 34.38 7.76 -19.46
CA GLN A 52 35.29 7.00 -18.58
C GLN A 52 36.20 8.05 -17.88
N ALA A 53 36.60 7.85 -16.61
CA ALA A 53 37.90 8.31 -16.08
C ALA A 53 38.18 7.71 -14.69
N GLN A 54 39.35 7.12 -14.55
CA GLN A 54 39.90 6.42 -13.39
C GLN A 54 40.27 7.39 -12.25
N GLY A 55 40.15 6.93 -10.99
CA GLY A 55 40.66 7.64 -9.82
C GLY A 55 40.26 6.97 -8.50
N ALA A 56 41.23 6.49 -7.75
CA ALA A 56 41.07 5.66 -6.56
C ALA A 56 40.31 6.36 -5.39
N GLY A 57 39.57 5.57 -4.63
CA GLY A 57 39.47 5.77 -3.19
C GLY A 57 38.35 6.66 -2.64
N ARG A 58 37.11 6.54 -3.15
CA ARG A 58 35.88 6.74 -2.35
C ARG A 58 34.73 6.05 -3.09
N SER A 59 34.15 5.02 -2.48
CA SER A 59 33.06 4.22 -3.07
C SER A 59 31.91 5.13 -3.49
N SER A 60 31.75 5.33 -4.80
CA SER A 60 30.66 6.13 -5.35
C SER A 60 29.30 5.50 -4.96
N PRO A 61 28.23 6.28 -4.78
CA PRO A 61 26.90 5.77 -4.39
C PRO A 61 26.38 4.60 -5.25
N LYS A 62 26.78 4.54 -6.53
CA LYS A 62 26.47 3.43 -7.45
C LYS A 62 27.05 2.08 -6.98
N THR A 63 28.18 2.08 -6.26
CA THR A 63 28.81 0.85 -5.73
C THR A 63 28.12 0.33 -4.45
N LEU A 64 27.64 1.22 -3.58
CA LEU A 64 26.92 0.81 -2.38
C LEU A 64 25.58 0.16 -2.75
N LEU A 65 24.79 0.81 -3.61
CA LEU A 65 23.49 0.30 -3.99
C LEU A 65 23.59 -1.02 -4.75
N GLY A 66 24.58 -1.15 -5.65
CA GLY A 66 24.88 -2.41 -6.33
C GLY A 66 25.22 -3.54 -5.35
N ARG A 67 26.06 -3.26 -4.34
CA ARG A 67 26.38 -4.23 -3.27
C ARG A 67 25.14 -4.62 -2.46
N LEU A 68 24.28 -3.66 -2.09
CA LEU A 68 23.05 -3.94 -1.34
C LEU A 68 22.09 -4.82 -2.15
N LYS A 69 21.91 -4.54 -3.45
CA LYS A 69 21.11 -5.37 -4.35
C LYS A 69 21.66 -6.79 -4.47
N ALA A 70 22.99 -6.95 -4.55
CA ALA A 70 23.62 -8.27 -4.57
C ALA A 70 23.40 -9.05 -3.26
N VAL A 71 23.54 -8.39 -2.10
CA VAL A 71 23.28 -8.99 -0.78
C VAL A 71 21.82 -9.42 -0.63
N GLU A 72 20.88 -8.54 -1.00
CA GLU A 72 19.44 -8.83 -1.02
C GLU A 72 19.13 -10.02 -1.93
N SER A 73 19.64 -10.02 -3.17
CA SER A 73 19.44 -11.11 -4.12
C SER A 73 19.97 -12.44 -3.59
N GLY A 74 21.17 -12.45 -3.00
CA GLY A 74 21.75 -13.63 -2.38
C GLY A 74 20.91 -14.17 -1.21
N ALA A 75 20.47 -13.30 -0.30
CA ALA A 75 19.67 -13.70 0.86
C ALA A 75 18.33 -14.31 0.43
N TRP A 76 17.66 -13.70 -0.55
CA TRP A 76 16.43 -14.24 -1.12
C TRP A 76 16.66 -15.57 -1.85
N LYS A 77 17.79 -15.74 -2.55
CA LYS A 77 18.14 -17.00 -3.21
C LYS A 77 18.35 -18.13 -2.20
N ASP A 78 18.99 -17.85 -1.06
CA ASP A 78 19.16 -18.81 0.03
C ASP A 78 17.80 -19.24 0.61
N TYR A 79 16.90 -18.28 0.85
CA TYR A 79 15.51 -18.53 1.27
C TYR A 79 14.75 -19.40 0.25
N ASP A 80 14.73 -19.00 -1.03
CA ASP A 80 14.01 -19.70 -2.09
C ASP A 80 14.53 -21.14 -2.27
N LYS A 81 15.85 -21.34 -2.14
CA LYS A 81 16.48 -22.67 -2.19
C LYS A 81 15.99 -23.57 -1.05
N LEU A 82 15.91 -23.06 0.18
CA LEU A 82 15.40 -23.86 1.30
C LEU A 82 13.90 -24.11 1.18
N LYS A 83 13.14 -23.11 0.74
CA LYS A 83 11.68 -23.18 0.53
C LYS A 83 11.29 -24.27 -0.47
N ALA A 84 12.05 -24.41 -1.56
CA ALA A 84 11.81 -25.41 -2.60
C ALA A 84 12.06 -26.86 -2.14
N ASN A 85 12.75 -27.07 -1.01
CA ASN A 85 13.16 -28.39 -0.53
C ASN A 85 12.63 -28.69 0.89
N PRO A 86 11.30 -28.75 1.11
CA PRO A 86 10.76 -29.11 2.41
C PRO A 86 10.97 -30.62 2.69
N PRO A 87 11.22 -31.03 3.96
CA PRO A 87 11.31 -32.44 4.34
C PRO A 87 10.07 -33.21 3.89
N GLN A 88 10.25 -34.36 3.23
CA GLN A 88 9.14 -35.20 2.78
C GLN A 88 8.90 -36.33 3.77
N ARG A 89 7.64 -36.71 4.00
CA ARG A 89 7.31 -37.81 4.93
C ARG A 89 8.01 -39.12 4.54
N LYS A 90 8.19 -39.37 3.24
CA LYS A 90 8.84 -40.56 2.69
C LYS A 90 10.34 -40.68 3.05
N ASP A 91 11.00 -39.58 3.42
CA ASP A 91 12.44 -39.57 3.73
C ASP A 91 12.74 -40.08 5.15
N PHE A 92 11.71 -40.45 5.93
CA PHE A 92 11.84 -40.81 7.34
C PHE A 92 11.14 -42.13 7.65
N THR A 93 11.77 -42.98 8.46
CA THR A 93 11.13 -44.21 8.95
C THR A 93 10.11 -43.89 10.06
N LYS A 94 10.47 -43.02 11.01
CA LYS A 94 9.62 -42.64 12.14
C LYS A 94 8.91 -41.31 11.91
N ARG A 95 7.64 -41.23 12.32
CA ARG A 95 6.85 -39.98 12.28
C ARG A 95 7.46 -38.87 13.15
N SER A 96 8.04 -39.21 14.30
CA SER A 96 8.70 -38.27 15.21
C SER A 96 9.85 -37.52 14.54
N ASP A 97 10.67 -38.23 13.77
CA ASP A 97 11.86 -37.66 13.13
C ASP A 97 11.46 -36.72 11.99
N TYR A 98 10.43 -37.10 11.22
CA TYR A 98 9.81 -36.22 10.23
C TYR A 98 9.28 -34.91 10.87
N LEU A 99 8.55 -35.00 11.99
CA LEU A 99 8.03 -33.81 12.67
C LEU A 99 9.16 -32.92 13.21
N LYS A 100 10.24 -33.51 13.74
CA LYS A 100 11.44 -32.79 14.18
C LYS A 100 12.12 -32.07 13.01
N ALA A 101 12.29 -32.76 11.89
CA ALA A 101 12.88 -32.18 10.67
C ALA A 101 12.01 -31.06 10.10
N LYS A 102 10.68 -31.24 10.04
CA LYS A 102 9.74 -30.21 9.61
C LYS A 102 9.81 -28.95 10.48
N LYS A 103 9.89 -29.11 11.81
CA LYS A 103 10.05 -27.99 12.75
C LYS A 103 11.40 -27.28 12.60
N ALA A 104 12.48 -28.03 12.38
CA ALA A 104 13.81 -27.46 12.15
C ALA A 104 13.86 -26.68 10.81
N HIS A 105 13.28 -27.25 9.75
CA HIS A 105 13.13 -26.60 8.45
C HIS A 105 12.34 -25.29 8.55
N ALA A 106 11.18 -25.30 9.21
CA ALA A 106 10.37 -24.09 9.41
C ALA A 106 11.15 -22.97 10.13
N ARG A 107 11.87 -23.30 11.21
CA ARG A 107 12.71 -22.32 11.93
C ARG A 107 13.85 -21.77 11.08
N GLN A 108 14.44 -22.60 10.23
CA GLN A 108 15.51 -22.17 9.34
C GLN A 108 14.95 -21.29 8.20
N LEU A 109 13.75 -21.61 7.72
CA LEU A 109 13.04 -20.82 6.72
C LEU A 109 12.71 -19.42 7.24
N GLU A 110 12.15 -19.33 8.45
CA GLU A 110 11.90 -18.06 9.16
C GLU A 110 13.16 -17.21 9.29
N LYS A 111 14.28 -17.81 9.75
CA LYS A 111 15.58 -17.10 9.85
C LYS A 111 16.09 -16.57 8.51
N LEU A 112 15.91 -17.32 7.43
CA LEU A 112 16.33 -16.90 6.09
C LEU A 112 15.41 -15.81 5.53
N GLU A 113 14.11 -15.89 5.80
CA GLU A 113 13.12 -14.87 5.46
C GLU A 113 13.46 -13.55 6.18
N ASP A 114 13.68 -13.58 7.50
CA ASP A 114 14.10 -12.41 8.28
C ASP A 114 15.38 -11.77 7.74
N LYS A 115 16.37 -12.59 7.37
CA LYS A 115 17.62 -12.12 6.78
C LYS A 115 17.39 -11.46 5.42
N ALA A 116 16.55 -12.04 4.57
CA ALA A 116 16.22 -11.51 3.25
C ALA A 116 15.40 -10.22 3.36
N SER A 117 14.41 -10.20 4.25
CA SER A 117 13.60 -9.05 4.64
C SER A 117 14.49 -7.89 5.10
N ALA A 118 15.39 -8.12 6.06
CA ALA A 118 16.33 -7.10 6.54
C ALA A 118 17.25 -6.54 5.43
N ALA A 119 17.69 -7.40 4.50
CA ALA A 119 18.49 -6.96 3.35
C ALA A 119 17.70 -6.05 2.39
N SER A 120 16.45 -6.42 2.08
CA SER A 120 15.54 -5.58 1.30
C SER A 120 15.25 -4.25 1.99
N VAL A 121 14.88 -4.26 3.27
CA VAL A 121 14.62 -3.04 4.05
C VAL A 121 15.84 -2.12 4.06
N ARG A 122 17.04 -2.68 4.25
CA ARG A 122 18.28 -1.89 4.24
C ARG A 122 18.51 -1.20 2.90
N ARG A 123 18.30 -1.90 1.77
CA ARG A 123 18.39 -1.27 0.44
C ARG A 123 17.38 -0.14 0.31
N ILE A 124 16.10 -0.40 0.59
CA ILE A 124 15.03 0.57 0.38
C ILE A 124 15.27 1.83 1.25
N LYS A 125 15.71 1.67 2.51
CA LYS A 125 16.10 2.80 3.36
C LYS A 125 17.23 3.65 2.76
N VAL A 126 18.24 3.02 2.15
CA VAL A 126 19.33 3.75 1.47
C VAL A 126 18.80 4.47 0.23
N GLU A 127 17.91 3.85 -0.55
CA GLU A 127 17.30 4.49 -1.72
C GLU A 127 16.41 5.68 -1.33
N LEU A 128 15.59 5.55 -0.28
CA LEU A 128 14.83 6.64 0.33
C LEU A 128 15.73 7.75 0.84
N GLY A 129 16.88 7.38 1.42
CA GLY A 129 17.87 8.31 1.96
C GLY A 129 18.49 9.26 0.93
N ASN A 130 18.19 9.09 -0.36
CA ASN A 130 18.66 10.00 -1.41
C ASN A 130 17.97 11.37 -1.37
N THR A 131 16.82 11.51 -0.70
CA THR A 131 16.08 12.78 -0.59
C THR A 131 16.05 13.29 0.85
N ALA A 132 15.75 14.58 1.05
CA ALA A 132 15.69 15.16 2.39
C ALA A 132 14.47 14.64 3.15
N SER A 133 13.31 14.63 2.48
CA SER A 133 12.06 14.06 2.97
C SER A 133 12.19 12.58 3.33
N GLY A 134 12.81 11.77 2.46
CA GLY A 134 13.04 10.35 2.71
C GLY A 134 13.95 10.09 3.91
N ARG A 135 15.04 10.85 4.06
CA ARG A 135 15.91 10.76 5.26
C ARG A 135 15.16 11.12 6.54
N ALA A 136 14.36 12.18 6.51
CA ALA A 136 13.59 12.64 7.66
C ALA A 136 12.58 11.57 8.11
N LEU A 137 11.82 11.00 7.16
CA LEU A 137 10.85 9.93 7.44
C LEU A 137 11.51 8.66 7.97
N VAL A 138 12.62 8.21 7.38
CA VAL A 138 13.34 7.02 7.87
C VAL A 138 13.82 7.23 9.31
N LYS A 139 14.37 8.41 9.61
CA LYS A 139 14.79 8.75 10.97
C LYS A 139 13.61 8.76 11.94
N ASP A 140 12.45 9.26 11.52
CA ASP A 140 11.28 9.33 12.38
C ASP A 140 10.63 7.95 12.61
N LEU A 141 10.57 7.09 11.59
CA LEU A 141 10.20 5.68 11.76
C LEU A 141 11.07 4.98 12.81
N GLU A 142 12.39 5.19 12.76
CA GLU A 142 13.33 4.62 13.72
C GLU A 142 13.12 5.17 15.13
N LYS A 143 12.89 6.48 15.25
CA LYS A 143 12.56 7.13 16.53
C LYS A 143 11.27 6.58 17.14
N GLN A 144 10.26 6.30 16.32
CA GLN A 144 8.98 5.76 16.74
C GLN A 144 8.98 4.24 16.96
N GLY A 145 10.10 3.56 16.65
CA GLY A 145 10.24 2.11 16.78
C GLY A 145 9.40 1.32 15.78
N VAL A 146 9.06 1.92 14.63
CA VAL A 146 8.26 1.26 13.59
C VAL A 146 9.11 0.20 12.90
N LYS A 147 8.63 -1.04 12.90
CA LYS A 147 9.29 -2.16 12.24
C LYS A 147 8.90 -2.20 10.77
N ILE A 148 9.84 -2.57 9.91
CA ILE A 148 9.59 -2.72 8.47
C ILE A 148 9.95 -4.15 8.09
N HIS A 149 9.04 -4.81 7.38
CA HIS A 149 9.16 -6.18 6.93
C HIS A 149 8.97 -6.23 5.41
N VAL A 150 9.80 -7.01 4.72
CA VAL A 150 9.53 -7.44 3.35
C VAL A 150 9.17 -8.91 3.38
N ASP A 151 7.90 -9.20 3.14
CA ASP A 151 7.34 -10.53 3.27
C ASP A 151 7.28 -11.23 1.91
N ASP A 152 7.44 -12.55 1.91
CA ASP A 152 7.28 -13.33 0.70
C ASP A 152 5.84 -13.27 0.18
N ASP A 153 5.68 -13.11 -1.14
CA ASP A 153 4.39 -12.84 -1.79
C ASP A 153 3.25 -13.79 -1.35
N PRO A 154 3.46 -15.12 -1.23
CA PRO A 154 2.40 -16.05 -0.81
C PRO A 154 2.11 -16.02 0.70
N ASN A 155 3.05 -15.52 1.50
CA ASN A 155 2.95 -15.48 2.97
C ASN A 155 2.44 -14.12 3.47
N TYR A 156 2.20 -13.16 2.57
CA TYR A 156 1.75 -11.82 2.89
C TYR A 156 0.35 -11.88 3.56
N PRO A 157 0.24 -11.74 4.90
CA PRO A 157 -0.83 -12.37 5.69
C PRO A 157 -2.24 -11.79 5.55
N GLU A 158 -2.50 -10.84 4.64
CA GLU A 158 -3.83 -10.21 4.46
C GLU A 158 -4.29 -10.07 2.99
N PHE A 159 -3.59 -10.67 2.01
CA PHE A 159 -3.73 -10.27 0.60
C PHE A 159 -4.07 -11.40 -0.39
N LYS A 160 -4.80 -12.45 0.05
CA LYS A 160 -5.51 -13.30 -0.94
C LYS A 160 -6.58 -12.50 -1.69
N ASP A 161 -7.15 -11.48 -1.05
CA ASP A 161 -8.33 -10.75 -1.55
C ASP A 161 -8.09 -9.24 -1.75
N PHE A 162 -6.88 -8.74 -1.51
CA PHE A 162 -6.52 -7.33 -1.68
C PHE A 162 -5.27 -7.18 -2.58
N PRO A 163 -5.23 -6.22 -3.51
CA PRO A 163 -4.10 -6.03 -4.42
C PRO A 163 -2.97 -5.15 -3.85
N SER A 164 -2.96 -4.82 -2.54
CA SER A 164 -1.99 -3.84 -2.03
C SER A 164 -0.55 -4.35 -2.06
N ARG A 165 0.34 -3.46 -2.45
CA ARG A 165 1.80 -3.68 -2.55
C ARG A 165 2.51 -3.59 -1.20
N ALA A 166 1.92 -2.86 -0.25
CA ALA A 166 2.40 -2.72 1.13
C ALA A 166 1.22 -2.36 2.05
N LYS A 167 1.45 -2.42 3.36
CA LYS A 167 0.48 -2.01 4.37
C LYS A 167 1.16 -1.66 5.69
N THR A 168 0.74 -0.53 6.25
CA THR A 168 0.95 -0.18 7.65
C THR A 168 -0.12 -0.84 8.52
N THR A 169 0.32 -1.54 9.57
CA THR A 169 -0.55 -2.14 10.58
C THR A 169 -1.44 -1.09 11.28
N GLY A 170 -2.60 -1.51 11.78
CA GLY A 170 -3.59 -0.59 12.38
C GLY A 170 -3.09 0.15 13.62
N ASP A 171 -2.17 -0.46 14.38
CA ASP A 171 -1.49 0.17 15.52
C ASP A 171 -0.32 1.09 15.11
N LYS A 172 -0.05 1.17 13.80
CA LYS A 172 1.02 1.94 13.16
C LYS A 172 2.43 1.53 13.66
N LYS A 173 2.61 0.31 14.17
CA LYS A 173 3.90 -0.18 14.71
C LYS A 173 4.73 -1.00 13.73
N SER A 174 4.11 -1.49 12.66
CA SER A 174 4.78 -2.26 11.63
C SER A 174 4.31 -1.87 10.22
N ILE A 175 5.24 -1.86 9.28
CA ILE A 175 5.01 -1.74 7.83
C ILE A 175 5.41 -3.07 7.20
N HIS A 176 4.50 -3.64 6.43
CA HIS A 176 4.70 -4.87 5.69
C HIS A 176 4.70 -4.55 4.20
N ILE A 177 5.72 -4.99 3.47
CA ILE A 177 5.88 -4.75 2.03
C ILE A 177 5.96 -6.09 1.34
N ARG A 178 5.16 -6.27 0.28
CA ARG A 178 5.22 -7.46 -0.54
C ARG A 178 6.56 -7.54 -1.28
N ARG A 179 7.23 -8.69 -1.30
CA ARG A 179 8.53 -8.88 -1.96
C ARG A 179 8.54 -8.42 -3.42
N SER A 180 7.51 -8.68 -4.21
CA SER A 180 7.43 -8.18 -5.59
C SER A 180 7.37 -6.66 -5.68
N ALA A 181 6.69 -5.98 -4.76
CA ALA A 181 6.69 -4.53 -4.66
C ALA A 181 8.04 -3.99 -4.19
N ALA A 182 8.71 -4.67 -3.25
CA ALA A 182 10.05 -4.33 -2.82
C ALA A 182 11.07 -4.41 -3.97
N LYS A 183 10.91 -5.32 -4.93
CA LYS A 183 11.82 -5.45 -6.08
C LYS A 183 11.58 -4.42 -7.20
N ALA A 184 10.43 -3.76 -7.21
CA ALA A 184 10.06 -2.83 -8.25
C ALA A 184 10.86 -1.51 -8.14
N SER A 185 10.98 -0.80 -9.27
CA SER A 185 11.72 0.47 -9.35
C SER A 185 11.13 1.58 -8.47
N ASP A 186 9.85 1.47 -8.14
CA ASP A 186 9.07 2.34 -7.26
C ASP A 186 9.08 1.87 -5.79
N SER A 187 9.85 0.84 -5.43
CA SER A 187 9.93 0.35 -4.04
C SER A 187 10.24 1.42 -2.98
N PRO A 188 11.05 2.47 -3.24
CA PRO A 188 11.20 3.56 -2.28
C PRO A 188 9.92 4.35 -2.09
N GLU A 189 9.15 4.60 -3.15
CA GLU A 189 7.88 5.33 -3.08
C GLU A 189 6.82 4.54 -2.29
N VAL A 190 6.81 3.22 -2.43
CA VAL A 190 5.93 2.34 -1.64
C VAL A 190 6.25 2.47 -0.14
N LEU A 191 7.53 2.37 0.26
CA LEU A 191 7.89 2.57 1.66
C LEU A 191 7.65 4.01 2.11
N PHE A 192 7.86 5.02 1.25
CA PHE A 192 7.57 6.41 1.58
C PHE A 192 6.08 6.59 1.93
N HIS A 193 5.18 6.06 1.11
CA HIS A 193 3.74 6.12 1.31
C HIS A 193 3.34 5.51 2.66
N GLU A 194 3.78 4.29 2.94
CA GLU A 194 3.50 3.63 4.22
C GLU A 194 4.17 4.30 5.42
N ALA A 195 5.37 4.87 5.23
CA ALA A 195 6.04 5.62 6.27
C ALA A 195 5.19 6.82 6.73
N VAL A 196 4.60 7.56 5.78
CA VAL A 196 3.70 8.67 6.10
C VAL A 196 2.48 8.19 6.89
N HIS A 197 1.87 7.06 6.51
CA HIS A 197 0.77 6.46 7.28
C HIS A 197 1.17 6.15 8.72
N ALA A 198 2.35 5.55 8.90
CA ALA A 198 2.84 5.13 10.20
C ALA A 198 3.15 6.34 11.10
N VAL A 199 3.85 7.35 10.56
CA VAL A 199 4.37 8.47 11.38
C VAL A 199 3.38 9.62 11.53
N LEU A 200 2.58 9.92 10.51
CA LEU A 200 1.72 11.12 10.46
C LEU A 200 0.23 10.80 10.54
N GLY A 201 -0.19 9.54 10.38
CA GLY A 201 -1.61 9.16 10.35
C GLY A 201 -2.40 9.60 11.58
N ASN A 202 -1.84 9.41 12.78
CA ASN A 202 -2.48 9.80 14.04
C ASN A 202 -2.65 11.32 14.17
N ASP A 203 -1.65 12.09 13.74
CA ASP A 203 -1.70 13.56 13.81
C ASP A 203 -2.65 14.13 12.75
N LEU A 204 -2.74 13.49 11.59
CA LEU A 204 -3.73 13.80 10.57
C LEU A 204 -5.17 13.51 11.04
N ALA A 205 -5.40 12.39 11.73
CA ALA A 205 -6.70 12.09 12.31
C ALA A 205 -7.15 13.18 13.29
N LYS A 206 -6.23 13.68 14.15
CA LYS A 206 -6.50 14.82 15.04
C LYS A 206 -6.79 16.12 14.28
N ALA A 207 -6.05 16.38 13.20
CA ALA A 207 -6.23 17.56 12.36
C ALA A 207 -7.64 17.62 11.75
N GLN A 208 -8.19 16.46 11.36
CA GLN A 208 -9.56 16.36 10.83
C GLN A 208 -10.63 16.64 11.87
N THR A 209 -10.41 16.22 13.12
CA THR A 209 -11.35 16.46 14.23
C THR A 209 -11.25 17.86 14.83
N GLY A 210 -10.25 18.66 14.44
CA GLY A 210 -10.19 20.08 14.77
C GLY A 210 -8.78 20.61 14.98
N ASP A 211 -7.91 19.85 15.65
CA ASP A 211 -6.58 20.35 16.02
C ASP A 211 -5.51 19.94 15.00
N ALA A 212 -5.16 20.86 14.10
CA ALA A 212 -4.07 20.68 13.14
C ALA A 212 -2.68 20.94 13.75
N GLY A 213 -2.60 21.41 15.00
CA GLY A 213 -1.35 21.76 15.69
C GLY A 213 -0.32 20.61 15.73
N PRO A 214 -0.70 19.39 16.14
CA PRO A 214 0.19 18.23 16.12
C PRO A 214 0.77 17.95 14.73
N LEU A 215 -0.09 17.94 13.69
CA LEU A 215 0.36 17.69 12.33
C LEU A 215 1.29 18.80 11.82
N ARG A 216 0.98 20.07 12.08
CA ARG A 216 1.87 21.20 11.76
C ARG A 216 3.25 21.05 12.39
N ALA A 217 3.28 20.73 13.68
CA ALA A 217 4.53 20.55 14.42
C ALA A 217 5.34 19.38 13.85
N HIS A 218 4.68 18.28 13.52
CA HIS A 218 5.33 17.09 13.00
C HIS A 218 5.88 17.30 11.58
N LEU A 219 5.09 17.91 10.68
CA LEU A 219 5.56 18.29 9.34
C LEU A 219 6.80 19.20 9.42
N LYS A 220 6.80 20.19 10.32
CA LYS A 220 7.96 21.05 10.56
C LYS A 220 9.18 20.27 11.04
N GLN A 221 9.01 19.29 11.94
CA GLN A 221 10.11 18.43 12.40
C GLN A 221 10.71 17.59 11.26
N LEU A 222 9.91 17.20 10.27
CA LEU A 222 10.36 16.48 9.09
C LEU A 222 10.95 17.39 8.00
N GLY A 223 10.98 18.71 8.21
CA GLY A 223 11.44 19.69 7.21
C GLY A 223 10.45 19.88 6.04
N LEU A 224 9.19 19.53 6.25
CA LEU A 224 8.08 19.70 5.32
C LEU A 224 7.35 21.02 5.60
N ASP A 225 6.46 21.45 4.69
CA ASP A 225 5.70 22.69 4.87
C ASP A 225 4.60 22.48 5.92
N PRO A 226 4.67 23.13 7.10
CA PRO A 226 3.63 22.98 8.11
C PRO A 226 2.26 23.49 7.62
N ALA A 227 2.21 24.42 6.65
CA ALA A 227 0.94 24.91 6.11
C ALA A 227 0.16 23.82 5.36
N ASP A 228 0.81 22.72 4.94
CA ASP A 228 0.12 21.57 4.33
C ASP A 228 -0.89 20.93 5.28
N ALA A 229 -0.68 21.00 6.60
CA ALA A 229 -1.68 20.54 7.57
C ALA A 229 -3.01 21.29 7.42
N ASP A 230 -2.95 22.62 7.30
CA ASP A 230 -4.13 23.47 7.17
C ASP A 230 -4.72 23.38 5.75
N ARG A 231 -3.89 23.27 4.70
CA ARG A 231 -4.36 23.03 3.32
C ARG A 231 -5.13 21.72 3.20
N ILE A 232 -4.57 20.62 3.74
CA ILE A 232 -5.20 19.31 3.71
C ILE A 232 -6.49 19.36 4.53
N LYS A 233 -6.45 19.87 5.77
CA LYS A 233 -7.66 20.05 6.59
C LYS A 233 -8.75 20.84 5.87
N LYS A 234 -8.40 21.89 5.14
CA LYS A 234 -9.36 22.68 4.36
C LYS A 234 -10.06 21.86 3.27
N VAL A 235 -9.37 20.92 2.62
CA VAL A 235 -9.93 20.13 1.51
C VAL A 235 -10.45 18.75 1.92
N THR A 236 -10.09 18.25 3.10
CA THR A 236 -10.54 16.95 3.62
C THR A 236 -11.47 17.08 4.84
N GLY A 237 -11.59 18.28 5.40
CA GLY A 237 -12.47 18.56 6.53
C GLY A 237 -13.92 18.23 6.19
N GLY A 238 -14.58 17.46 7.05
CA GLY A 238 -16.00 17.11 6.88
C GLY A 238 -16.28 15.91 5.97
N TRP A 239 -15.28 15.19 5.45
CA TRP A 239 -15.51 13.98 4.64
C TRP A 239 -16.23 12.84 5.40
N GLY A 240 -16.25 12.90 6.74
CA GLY A 240 -16.88 11.87 7.58
C GLY A 240 -16.33 10.46 7.34
N ASN A 241 -17.10 9.44 7.73
CA ASN A 241 -16.78 8.03 7.48
C ASN A 241 -17.20 7.44 6.11
N PRO A 242 -18.04 8.07 5.24
CA PRO A 242 -18.37 7.49 3.94
C PRO A 242 -17.26 7.68 2.87
N GLY A 243 -16.30 8.57 3.11
CA GLY A 243 -15.03 8.65 2.36
C GLY A 243 -14.02 7.56 2.75
N GLY A 244 -14.41 6.58 3.58
CA GLY A 244 -13.56 5.49 4.04
C GLY A 244 -12.45 5.92 5.03
N PRO A 245 -12.13 5.09 6.04
CA PRO A 245 -10.90 5.28 6.81
C PRO A 245 -9.70 5.11 5.87
N GLY A 246 -9.02 6.21 5.53
CA GLY A 246 -7.77 6.19 4.75
C GLY A 246 -7.70 7.14 3.57
N ALA A 247 -8.82 7.63 3.01
CA ALA A 247 -8.77 8.55 1.86
C ALA A 247 -8.04 9.86 2.19
N ASN A 248 -8.31 10.41 3.37
CA ASN A 248 -7.60 11.61 3.86
C ASN A 248 -6.11 11.34 4.09
N GLU A 249 -5.77 10.17 4.63
CA GLU A 249 -4.37 9.76 4.79
C GLU A 249 -3.70 9.66 3.43
N HIS A 250 -4.41 9.15 2.41
CA HIS A 250 -3.90 9.13 1.05
C HIS A 250 -3.64 10.51 0.48
N VAL A 251 -4.47 11.53 0.78
CA VAL A 251 -4.18 12.91 0.35
C VAL A 251 -2.83 13.38 0.88
N LEU A 252 -2.57 13.18 2.17
CA LEU A 252 -1.28 13.55 2.77
C LEU A 252 -0.13 12.76 2.16
N THR A 253 -0.25 11.43 2.07
CA THR A 253 0.79 10.58 1.48
C THR A 253 1.09 11.00 0.04
N ALA A 254 0.05 11.37 -0.71
CA ALA A 254 0.17 11.72 -2.12
C ALA A 254 0.90 13.04 -2.33
N VAL A 255 0.54 14.07 -1.56
CA VAL A 255 1.21 15.38 -1.57
C VAL A 255 2.68 15.21 -1.18
N LEU A 256 2.97 14.41 -0.16
CA LEU A 256 4.34 14.18 0.30
C LEU A 256 5.15 13.31 -0.67
N THR A 257 4.55 12.31 -1.32
CA THR A 257 5.18 11.50 -2.36
C THR A 257 5.54 12.37 -3.57
N TYR A 258 4.67 13.30 -3.98
CA TYR A 258 4.99 14.24 -5.04
C TYR A 258 6.19 15.12 -4.68
N ARG A 259 6.27 15.60 -3.44
CA ARG A 259 7.46 16.32 -2.96
C ARG A 259 8.72 15.45 -3.01
N TYR A 260 8.64 14.20 -2.56
CA TYR A 260 9.74 13.24 -2.65
C TYR A 260 10.23 13.05 -4.09
N GLN A 261 9.30 12.93 -5.05
CA GLN A 261 9.63 12.81 -6.47
C GLN A 261 10.31 14.06 -7.03
N ARG A 262 9.87 15.27 -6.63
CA ARG A 262 10.55 16.52 -7.00
C ARG A 262 11.97 16.59 -6.43
N GLU A 263 12.17 16.15 -5.18
CA GLU A 263 13.51 16.05 -4.59
C GLU A 263 14.41 15.08 -5.36
N LEU A 264 13.89 13.92 -5.79
CA LEU A 264 14.62 13.00 -6.69
C LEU A 264 14.97 13.64 -8.03
N ALA A 265 14.07 14.45 -8.58
CA ALA A 265 14.27 15.20 -9.82
C ALA A 265 15.11 16.48 -9.66
N LYS A 266 15.58 16.78 -8.43
CA LYS A 266 16.30 18.01 -8.07
C LYS A 266 15.52 19.29 -8.40
N GLN A 267 14.20 19.21 -8.33
CA GLN A 267 13.31 20.35 -8.51
C GLN A 267 13.01 21.01 -7.16
N PRO A 268 12.80 22.34 -7.12
CA PRO A 268 12.39 23.01 -5.90
C PRO A 268 10.99 22.53 -5.48
N PRO A 269 10.66 22.58 -4.17
CA PRO A 269 9.31 22.31 -3.70
C PRO A 269 8.28 23.24 -4.34
N LEU A 270 7.04 22.78 -4.47
CA LEU A 270 5.94 23.68 -4.83
C LEU A 270 5.62 24.61 -3.66
N SER A 271 5.07 25.78 -3.99
CA SER A 271 4.67 26.81 -3.02
C SER A 271 3.47 27.61 -3.56
N GLY A 272 2.74 28.27 -2.65
CA GLY A 272 1.61 29.13 -3.00
C GLY A 272 0.54 28.40 -3.81
N ALA A 273 0.03 29.05 -4.85
CA ALA A 273 -1.08 28.55 -5.67
C ALA A 273 -0.82 27.16 -6.28
N ARG A 274 0.42 26.81 -6.63
CA ARG A 274 0.75 25.49 -7.19
C ARG A 274 0.63 24.38 -6.15
N GLN A 275 1.04 24.65 -4.91
CA GLN A 275 0.87 23.71 -3.81
C GLN A 275 -0.61 23.55 -3.46
N ASP A 276 -1.35 24.66 -3.43
CA ASP A 276 -2.80 24.64 -3.19
C ASP A 276 -3.53 23.84 -4.28
N GLU A 277 -3.13 23.98 -5.55
CA GLU A 277 -3.69 23.21 -6.65
C GLU A 277 -3.36 21.71 -6.54
N LEU A 278 -2.11 21.35 -6.21
CA LEU A 278 -1.71 19.96 -5.98
C LEU A 278 -2.58 19.32 -4.88
N VAL A 279 -2.70 19.98 -3.72
CA VAL A 279 -3.49 19.49 -2.59
C VAL A 279 -4.96 19.33 -2.98
N ARG A 280 -5.52 20.33 -3.70
CA ARG A 280 -6.89 20.28 -4.18
C ARG A 280 -7.11 19.09 -5.12
N ARG A 281 -6.36 18.97 -6.22
CA ARG A 281 -6.51 17.88 -7.21
C ARG A 281 -6.34 16.50 -6.56
N THR A 282 -5.32 16.36 -5.72
CA THR A 282 -5.07 15.13 -4.96
C THR A 282 -6.27 14.76 -4.09
N ALA A 283 -6.86 15.73 -3.38
CA ALA A 283 -8.06 15.50 -2.60
C ALA A 283 -9.27 15.11 -3.46
N GLN A 284 -9.38 15.64 -4.68
CA GLN A 284 -10.45 15.24 -5.60
C GLN A 284 -10.30 13.79 -6.06
N ARG A 285 -9.09 13.42 -6.49
CA ARG A 285 -8.73 12.06 -6.87
C ARG A 285 -9.00 11.06 -5.75
N GLU A 286 -8.49 11.31 -4.54
CA GLU A 286 -8.61 10.35 -3.42
C GLU A 286 -10.06 10.20 -2.96
N LEU A 287 -10.85 11.28 -2.98
CA LEU A 287 -12.28 11.17 -2.70
C LEU A 287 -12.99 10.33 -3.77
N ALA A 288 -12.75 10.60 -5.06
CA ALA A 288 -13.35 9.84 -6.15
C ALA A 288 -13.00 8.34 -6.07
N LEU A 289 -11.72 8.03 -5.83
CA LEU A 289 -11.25 6.67 -5.61
C LEU A 289 -11.94 6.01 -4.42
N SER A 290 -12.07 6.70 -3.29
CA SER A 290 -12.72 6.11 -2.14
C SER A 290 -14.21 5.90 -2.34
N LEU A 291 -14.89 6.82 -3.03
CA LEU A 291 -16.30 6.66 -3.38
C LEU A 291 -16.50 5.45 -4.29
N LEU A 292 -15.70 5.31 -5.35
CA LEU A 292 -15.73 4.14 -6.25
C LEU A 292 -15.47 2.84 -5.49
N ARG A 293 -14.44 2.80 -4.64
CA ARG A 293 -14.14 1.61 -3.82
C ARG A 293 -15.29 1.25 -2.89
N ASN A 294 -15.94 2.25 -2.28
CA ASN A 294 -17.09 2.00 -1.43
C ASN A 294 -18.33 1.61 -2.26
N ILE A 295 -18.51 2.08 -3.49
CA ILE A 295 -19.62 1.65 -4.36
C ILE A 295 -19.42 0.18 -4.77
N ASP A 296 -18.20 -0.19 -5.17
CA ASP A 296 -17.89 -1.53 -5.70
C ASP A 296 -17.76 -2.61 -4.61
N ARG A 297 -17.83 -2.22 -3.32
CA ARG A 297 -17.73 -3.15 -2.18
C ARG A 297 -19.02 -3.96 -2.01
N PRO A 298 -18.95 -5.31 -1.93
CA PRO A 298 -20.15 -6.15 -1.78
C PRO A 298 -20.98 -5.87 -0.52
N ASP A 299 -20.34 -5.38 0.54
CA ASP A 299 -20.96 -5.08 1.84
C ASP A 299 -21.44 -3.62 1.97
N SER A 300 -21.18 -2.78 0.97
CA SER A 300 -21.53 -1.37 1.01
C SER A 300 -22.95 -1.11 0.53
N LYS A 301 -23.57 -0.08 1.11
CA LYS A 301 -24.88 0.44 0.70
C LYS A 301 -24.78 1.76 -0.07
N LEU A 302 -23.57 2.22 -0.36
CA LEU A 302 -23.34 3.49 -1.03
C LEU A 302 -23.72 3.39 -2.52
N THR A 303 -24.69 4.19 -2.96
CA THR A 303 -25.06 4.29 -4.37
C THR A 303 -24.29 5.39 -5.09
N LEU A 304 -24.25 5.35 -6.43
CA LEU A 304 -23.66 6.41 -7.27
C LEU A 304 -24.33 7.77 -7.00
N THR A 305 -25.66 7.83 -6.88
CA THR A 305 -26.38 9.07 -6.55
C THR A 305 -26.00 9.62 -5.19
N GLN A 306 -25.86 8.77 -4.16
CA GLN A 306 -25.41 9.19 -2.83
C GLN A 306 -23.96 9.70 -2.86
N ALA A 307 -23.06 9.00 -3.56
CA ALA A 307 -21.69 9.44 -3.76
C ALA A 307 -21.62 10.80 -4.47
N LEU A 308 -22.45 11.03 -5.49
CA LEU A 308 -22.56 12.32 -6.17
C LEU A 308 -23.06 13.43 -5.22
N ALA A 309 -24.05 13.15 -4.39
CA ALA A 309 -24.55 14.11 -3.41
C ALA A 309 -23.45 14.47 -2.39
N MET A 310 -22.67 13.49 -1.94
CA MET A 310 -21.52 13.74 -1.07
C MET A 310 -20.46 14.61 -1.75
N TRP A 311 -20.08 14.31 -3.00
CA TRP A 311 -19.17 15.14 -3.77
C TRP A 311 -19.64 16.59 -3.86
N LYS A 312 -20.93 16.80 -4.16
CA LYS A 312 -21.56 18.13 -4.26
C LYS A 312 -21.64 18.86 -2.91
N SER A 313 -21.70 18.13 -1.79
CA SER A 313 -21.81 18.73 -0.46
C SER A 313 -20.50 19.36 0.04
N LEU A 314 -19.39 19.08 -0.63
CA LEU A 314 -18.08 19.55 -0.21
C LEU A 314 -17.75 20.90 -0.87
N PRO A 315 -17.51 21.97 -0.10
CA PRO A 315 -17.43 23.35 -0.60
C PRO A 315 -16.26 23.64 -1.57
N GLN A 316 -15.30 22.72 -1.68
CA GLN A 316 -14.07 22.86 -2.47
C GLN A 316 -14.13 22.20 -3.86
N TYR A 317 -15.28 21.67 -4.28
CA TYR A 317 -15.43 20.93 -5.54
C TYR A 317 -16.15 21.76 -6.62
N VAL A 318 -15.42 21.99 -7.72
CA VAL A 318 -15.74 23.05 -8.69
C VAL A 318 -16.74 22.59 -9.76
N THR A 319 -16.89 21.29 -9.99
CA THR A 319 -17.81 20.75 -11.01
C THR A 319 -18.28 19.34 -10.64
N ALA A 320 -19.59 19.14 -10.69
CA ALA A 320 -20.23 17.84 -10.66
C ALA A 320 -20.82 17.55 -12.05
N PRO A 321 -20.96 16.27 -12.46
CA PRO A 321 -21.61 15.94 -13.72
C PRO A 321 -23.03 16.54 -13.73
N LYS A 322 -23.41 17.13 -14.87
CA LYS A 322 -24.76 17.65 -15.09
C LYS A 322 -25.78 16.50 -15.21
N SER A 323 -25.32 15.36 -15.72
CA SER A 323 -26.13 14.15 -15.81
C SER A 323 -26.30 13.48 -14.45
N THR A 324 -27.46 12.85 -14.27
CA THR A 324 -27.79 12.00 -13.12
C THR A 324 -27.81 10.51 -13.48
N SER A 325 -27.39 10.13 -14.69
CA SER A 325 -27.31 8.72 -15.08
C SER A 325 -26.15 8.04 -14.33
N ASP A 326 -26.36 6.80 -13.91
CA ASP A 326 -25.32 6.03 -13.19
C ASP A 326 -24.04 5.87 -14.03
N ALA A 327 -24.18 5.69 -15.35
CA ALA A 327 -23.04 5.58 -16.27
C ALA A 327 -22.20 6.87 -16.27
N ASP A 328 -22.84 8.04 -16.35
CA ASP A 328 -22.13 9.32 -16.37
C ASP A 328 -21.51 9.66 -15.02
N ILE A 329 -22.20 9.34 -13.92
CA ILE A 329 -21.66 9.54 -12.55
C ILE A 329 -20.43 8.66 -12.34
N ARG A 330 -20.49 7.39 -12.78
CA ARG A 330 -19.36 6.48 -12.67
C ARG A 330 -18.18 6.94 -13.53
N ALA A 331 -18.43 7.31 -14.78
CA ALA A 331 -17.41 7.84 -15.68
C ALA A 331 -16.73 9.11 -15.11
N PHE A 332 -17.52 10.00 -14.50
CA PHE A 332 -17.01 11.18 -13.82
C PHE A 332 -16.04 10.83 -12.67
N PHE A 333 -16.42 9.92 -11.78
CA PHE A 333 -15.51 9.50 -10.70
C PHE A 333 -14.29 8.74 -11.25
N GLU A 334 -14.45 7.94 -12.30
CA GLU A 334 -13.33 7.25 -12.94
C GLU A 334 -12.34 8.23 -13.59
N GLU A 335 -12.81 9.35 -14.15
CA GLU A 335 -11.94 10.41 -14.70
C GLU A 335 -11.06 11.03 -13.60
N TYR A 336 -11.66 11.42 -12.47
CA TYR A 336 -10.90 11.94 -11.33
C TYR A 336 -9.99 10.88 -10.70
N ALA A 337 -10.42 9.61 -10.65
CA ALA A 337 -9.61 8.51 -10.15
C ALA A 337 -8.39 8.20 -11.05
N LYS A 338 -8.51 8.49 -12.35
CA LYS A 338 -7.46 8.34 -13.36
C LYS A 338 -6.45 9.48 -13.36
N GLU A 339 -6.72 10.63 -12.72
CA GLU A 339 -5.69 11.67 -12.56
C GLU A 339 -4.45 10.99 -11.96
N SER A 340 -3.45 10.77 -12.81
CA SER A 340 -2.14 10.34 -12.37
C SER A 340 -1.59 11.45 -11.50
N TYR A 341 -0.86 11.08 -10.45
CA TYR A 341 -0.07 12.01 -9.66
C TYR A 341 0.54 13.05 -10.58
N VAL A 342 0.05 14.28 -10.40
CA VAL A 342 0.00 15.35 -11.38
C VAL A 342 1.23 15.32 -12.28
N ASP A 343 1.01 15.13 -13.58
CA ASP A 343 2.04 15.17 -14.62
C ASP A 343 3.15 16.14 -14.17
N PRO A 344 4.39 15.67 -13.93
CA PRO A 344 5.46 16.52 -13.45
C PRO A 344 5.71 17.74 -14.34
N SER A 345 5.25 17.71 -15.60
CA SER A 345 5.28 18.83 -16.54
C SER A 345 4.17 19.87 -16.34
N ALA A 346 3.11 19.54 -15.58
CA ALA A 346 2.01 20.46 -15.29
C ALA A 346 2.36 21.53 -14.22
N PHE A 347 3.52 21.44 -13.54
CA PHE A 347 3.96 22.40 -12.52
C PHE A 347 5.44 22.83 -12.59
#